data_AF-A0A4P2R3V5-F1
#
_entry.id   AF-A0A4P2R3V5-F1
#
_cell.length_a   1.000
_cell.length_b   1.000
_cell.length_c   1.000
_cell.angle_alpha   90.00
_cell.angle_beta   90.00
_cell.angle_gamma   90.00
#
_symmetry.space_group_name_H-M   'P 1'
#
loop_
_entity.id
_entity.type
_entity.pdbx_description
1 polymer ?
#
loop_
_entity_poly.entity_id
_entity_poly.type
_entity_poly.pdbx_seq_one_letter_code
_entity_poly.pdbx_strand_id
1 'polypeptide(L)'
;MAAVAALALGAVGVGCLWEREDHTFGSFCAVSEGGEEHCVGENLGPGTAWSQAEKDGALPIEMWATWPNNKTLEEIVASSYSLDVWFGHIDEAIEYVRDDARNAESLRATLAGKLASLLDEATARQRALLAQAPVDAAGNFKKAMIDKASAEKEPLAAVLAADKQAMAVVQAVFEQARSDAAPLQSRYAGAAARFAEYHATEAAETAAYAALSAQASRLDIDGLDGAEEAVLAAAREASRAPGELGAEIMTLSAELQVFAASFDEAMAPHREFLATHGAVLPDMTSGALRSLNAMLGYVERRVARSDATATALLGGIALRRQALRVMQMDEGAREAIARSRARRASEVFGEGARARVEALSAAPPVSEKLGLPLLAERCGELLALVQLRPLCEAAGSSWRDAGCAVLRERFDAAEAELRTGLPRKIAAGLAALREKGMAAAALDAAQARLDAGDVKGAAIAYDTAVRGAEGT
;
A
#
# COMPACT_ATOMS: atom_id res chain seq x y z
N MET A 1 -62.30 -58.24 -20.50
CA MET A 1 -61.51 -59.32 -21.11
C MET A 1 -60.17 -59.37 -20.38
N ALA A 2 -59.78 -60.59 -19.99
CA ALA A 2 -58.48 -61.03 -19.45
C ALA A 2 -58.04 -60.51 -18.06
N ALA A 3 -57.39 -61.27 -17.17
CA ALA A 3 -57.31 -62.71 -16.83
C ALA A 3 -56.30 -62.85 -15.66
N VAL A 4 -56.65 -63.69 -14.66
CA VAL A 4 -55.83 -64.67 -13.90
C VAL A 4 -54.49 -64.18 -13.28
N ALA A 5 -54.37 -64.00 -11.96
CA ALA A 5 -54.13 -64.97 -10.86
C ALA A 5 -52.67 -65.49 -10.69
N ALA A 6 -52.12 -65.14 -9.53
CA ALA A 6 -51.20 -65.84 -8.62
C ALA A 6 -50.08 -66.77 -9.14
N LEU A 7 -48.85 -66.51 -8.66
CA LEU A 7 -47.92 -67.53 -8.16
C LEU A 7 -46.90 -66.91 -7.21
N ALA A 8 -46.57 -67.65 -6.15
CA ALA A 8 -45.66 -67.29 -5.07
C ALA A 8 -44.44 -68.23 -5.04
N LEU A 9 -43.33 -67.69 -4.50
CA LEU A 9 -42.21 -68.31 -3.77
C LEU A 9 -41.04 -69.02 -4.50
N GLY A 10 -39.85 -68.43 -4.29
CA GLY A 10 -38.54 -69.07 -4.04
C GLY A 10 -37.65 -69.37 -5.27
N ALA A 11 -36.32 -69.27 -5.27
CA ALA A 11 -35.30 -68.77 -4.33
C ALA A 11 -33.91 -68.73 -5.05
N VAL A 12 -33.02 -67.83 -4.61
CA VAL A 12 -31.53 -67.81 -4.63
C VAL A 12 -30.71 -67.68 -5.93
N GLY A 13 -29.88 -66.61 -5.98
CA GLY A 13 -28.55 -66.50 -6.63
C GLY A 13 -28.56 -66.29 -8.15
N VAL A 14 -27.98 -65.27 -8.77
CA VAL A 14 -26.61 -64.73 -8.66
C VAL A 14 -26.63 -63.25 -9.04
N GLY A 15 -25.81 -62.45 -8.37
CA GLY A 15 -25.86 -60.98 -8.37
C GLY A 15 -25.63 -60.30 -9.71
N CYS A 16 -26.38 -59.21 -9.90
CA CYS A 16 -25.80 -57.96 -10.36
C CYS A 16 -25.94 -56.96 -9.22
N LEU A 17 -24.83 -56.67 -8.55
CA LEU A 17 -24.66 -55.43 -7.81
C LEU A 17 -25.06 -54.30 -8.75
N TRP A 18 -26.18 -53.65 -8.48
CA TRP A 18 -26.24 -52.22 -8.74
C TRP A 18 -25.90 -51.62 -7.39
N GLU A 19 -24.64 -51.19 -7.25
CA GLU A 19 -24.24 -50.25 -6.21
C GLU A 19 -25.22 -49.08 -6.32
N ARG A 20 -26.20 -49.06 -5.44
CA ARG A 20 -27.06 -47.92 -5.27
C ARG A 20 -26.15 -46.93 -4.53
N GLU A 21 -25.46 -46.09 -5.29
CA GLU A 21 -24.59 -45.06 -4.74
C GLU A 21 -25.38 -44.29 -3.68
N ASP A 22 -24.94 -44.42 -2.44
CA ASP A 22 -25.65 -43.90 -1.29
C ASP A 22 -25.33 -42.41 -1.13
N HIS A 23 -25.97 -41.59 -1.97
CA HIS A 23 -25.85 -40.13 -1.98
C HIS A 23 -26.68 -39.47 -0.85
N THR A 24 -26.91 -40.17 0.27
CA THR A 24 -27.79 -39.71 1.36
C THR A 24 -27.25 -38.50 2.10
N PHE A 25 -25.93 -38.29 2.09
CA PHE A 25 -25.26 -37.21 2.81
C PHE A 25 -24.56 -36.18 1.91
N GLY A 26 -24.53 -36.43 0.61
CA GLY A 26 -23.86 -35.60 -0.39
C GLY A 26 -23.07 -36.47 -1.36
N SER A 27 -22.48 -35.83 -2.36
CA SER A 27 -21.58 -36.52 -3.28
C SER A 27 -20.42 -35.63 -3.69
N PHE A 28 -19.27 -36.25 -3.95
CA PHE A 28 -18.12 -35.60 -4.56
C PHE A 28 -18.18 -35.81 -6.05
N CYS A 29 -18.12 -34.73 -6.81
CA CYS A 29 -18.15 -34.75 -8.26
C CYS A 29 -16.82 -34.25 -8.83
N ALA A 30 -16.42 -34.83 -9.96
CA ALA A 30 -15.24 -34.42 -10.70
C ALA A 30 -15.49 -34.51 -12.20
N VAL A 31 -14.91 -33.60 -12.98
CA VAL A 31 -14.94 -33.62 -14.44
C VAL A 31 -13.59 -33.19 -15.00
N SER A 32 -13.06 -33.96 -15.94
CA SER A 32 -11.86 -33.61 -16.71
C SER A 32 -12.21 -32.67 -17.86
N GLU A 33 -11.22 -31.96 -18.41
CA GLU A 33 -11.44 -31.11 -19.58
C GLU A 33 -11.99 -31.94 -20.78
N GLY A 34 -13.26 -31.70 -21.14
CA GLY A 34 -13.96 -32.40 -22.22
C GLY A 34 -14.48 -33.81 -21.89
N GLY A 35 -14.42 -34.24 -20.62
CA GLY A 35 -14.94 -35.53 -20.15
C GLY A 35 -16.36 -35.48 -19.59
N GLU A 36 -16.87 -36.63 -19.13
CA GLU A 36 -18.15 -36.74 -18.44
C GLU A 36 -18.01 -36.42 -16.93
N GLU A 37 -19.12 -36.01 -16.31
CA GLU A 37 -19.17 -35.71 -14.87
C GLU A 37 -19.30 -37.02 -14.07
N HIS A 38 -18.38 -37.23 -13.11
CA HIS A 38 -18.38 -38.39 -12.23
C HIS A 38 -18.66 -37.98 -10.80
N CYS A 39 -19.80 -38.40 -10.26
CA CYS A 39 -20.18 -38.15 -8.87
C CYS A 39 -20.21 -39.45 -8.07
N VAL A 40 -19.60 -39.44 -6.88
CA VAL A 40 -19.58 -40.57 -5.96
C VAL A 40 -20.09 -40.15 -4.60
N GLY A 41 -20.78 -41.05 -3.90
CA GLY A 41 -21.29 -40.75 -2.55
C GLY A 41 -20.17 -40.37 -1.58
N GLU A 42 -20.48 -39.54 -0.59
CA GLU A 42 -19.53 -39.04 0.42
C GLU A 42 -18.66 -40.16 1.03
N ASN A 43 -19.25 -41.33 1.27
CA ASN A 43 -18.56 -42.48 1.88
C ASN A 43 -17.38 -43.03 1.05
N LEU A 44 -17.28 -42.66 -0.23
CA LEU A 44 -16.18 -43.04 -1.12
C LEU A 44 -15.09 -41.97 -1.21
N GLY A 45 -15.36 -40.76 -0.72
CA GLY A 45 -14.41 -39.64 -0.67
C GLY A 45 -14.07 -39.00 -2.02
N PRO A 46 -13.42 -37.82 -2.01
CA PRO A 46 -13.10 -37.05 -3.22
C PRO A 46 -12.14 -37.78 -4.16
N GLY A 47 -11.20 -38.57 -3.63
CA GLY A 47 -10.23 -39.28 -4.46
C GLY A 47 -10.83 -40.33 -5.41
N THR A 48 -11.99 -40.88 -5.05
CA THR A 48 -12.70 -41.82 -5.92
C THR A 48 -13.33 -41.08 -7.11
N ALA A 49 -13.94 -39.90 -6.90
CA ALA A 49 -14.45 -39.07 -7.99
C ALA A 49 -13.33 -38.64 -8.94
N TRP A 50 -12.22 -38.16 -8.38
CA TRP A 50 -11.04 -37.75 -9.14
C TRP A 50 -10.50 -38.89 -10.02
N SER A 51 -10.35 -40.09 -9.44
CA SER A 51 -9.81 -41.25 -10.16
C SER A 51 -10.72 -41.74 -11.29
N GLN A 52 -12.01 -41.40 -11.28
CA GLN A 52 -12.92 -41.67 -12.39
C GLN A 52 -12.78 -40.59 -13.47
N ALA A 53 -12.79 -39.31 -13.11
CA ALA A 53 -12.57 -38.21 -14.05
C ALA A 53 -11.20 -38.28 -14.75
N GLU A 54 -10.14 -38.71 -14.06
CA GLU A 54 -8.80 -38.88 -14.65
C GLU A 54 -8.74 -40.00 -15.71
N LYS A 55 -9.63 -40.99 -15.63
CA LYS A 55 -9.71 -42.06 -16.65
C LYS A 55 -10.44 -41.59 -17.91
N ASP A 56 -11.33 -40.62 -17.76
CA ASP A 56 -12.24 -40.18 -18.81
C ASP A 56 -11.73 -38.96 -19.58
N GLY A 57 -10.72 -38.25 -19.05
CA GLY A 57 -10.06 -37.17 -19.80
C GLY A 57 -8.79 -36.62 -19.15
N ALA A 58 -8.24 -35.58 -19.76
CA ALA A 58 -6.99 -34.96 -19.31
C ALA A 58 -7.23 -33.89 -18.23
N LEU A 59 -6.17 -33.56 -17.50
CA LEU A 59 -6.12 -32.37 -16.66
C LEU A 59 -6.34 -31.09 -17.51
N PRO A 60 -6.90 -30.02 -16.93
CA PRO A 60 -7.31 -29.90 -15.52
C PRO A 60 -8.63 -30.62 -15.23
N ILE A 61 -8.65 -31.35 -14.12
CA ILE A 61 -9.87 -31.90 -13.51
C ILE A 61 -10.42 -30.87 -12.52
N GLU A 62 -11.69 -30.54 -12.68
CA GLU A 62 -12.48 -29.70 -11.79
C GLU A 62 -13.24 -30.58 -10.79
N MET A 63 -13.25 -30.22 -9.51
CA MET A 63 -13.95 -30.94 -8.44
C MET A 63 -14.91 -30.05 -7.66
N TRP A 64 -16.00 -30.63 -7.15
CA TRP A 64 -16.92 -29.96 -6.22
C TRP A 64 -17.68 -30.97 -5.39
N ALA A 65 -18.31 -30.50 -4.31
CA ALA A 65 -19.24 -31.28 -3.51
C ALA A 65 -20.68 -30.82 -3.75
N THR A 66 -21.60 -31.78 -3.85
CA THR A 66 -23.04 -31.54 -3.94
C THR A 66 -23.74 -32.01 -2.67
N TRP A 67 -24.84 -31.34 -2.35
CA TRP A 67 -25.67 -31.66 -1.20
C TRP A 67 -26.48 -32.96 -1.43
N PRO A 68 -27.07 -33.55 -0.37
CA PRO A 68 -27.92 -34.73 -0.48
C PRO A 68 -28.99 -34.62 -1.56
N ASN A 69 -29.15 -35.64 -2.40
CA ASN A 69 -30.13 -35.64 -3.50
C ASN A 69 -31.60 -35.54 -3.05
N ASN A 70 -31.89 -35.79 -1.77
CA ASN A 70 -33.22 -35.64 -1.18
C ASN A 70 -33.48 -34.25 -0.60
N LYS A 71 -32.51 -33.32 -0.71
CA LYS A 71 -32.63 -31.94 -0.25
C LYS A 71 -32.46 -30.97 -1.41
N THR A 72 -33.22 -29.89 -1.37
CA THR A 72 -33.06 -28.74 -2.25
C THR A 72 -32.01 -27.79 -1.68
N LEU A 73 -31.38 -26.99 -2.53
CA LEU A 73 -30.43 -25.95 -2.08
C LEU A 73 -31.06 -25.00 -1.05
N GLU A 74 -32.35 -24.69 -1.17
CA GLU A 74 -33.09 -23.88 -0.18
C GLU A 74 -33.13 -24.52 1.21
N GLU A 75 -33.34 -25.82 1.29
CA GLU A 75 -33.33 -26.57 2.57
C GLU A 75 -31.92 -26.69 3.16
N ILE A 76 -30.88 -26.65 2.31
CA ILE A 76 -29.49 -26.59 2.75
C ILE A 76 -29.19 -25.23 3.35
N VAL A 77 -29.46 -24.14 2.62
CA VAL A 77 -29.12 -22.77 3.07
C VAL A 77 -29.99 -22.27 4.23
N ALA A 78 -31.18 -22.84 4.45
CA ALA A 78 -32.05 -22.52 5.57
C ALA A 78 -31.63 -23.18 6.89
N SER A 79 -30.70 -24.14 6.87
CA SER A 79 -30.28 -24.92 8.04
C SER A 79 -28.78 -24.78 8.25
N SER A 80 -28.38 -24.14 9.35
CA SER A 80 -26.95 -24.00 9.73
C SER A 80 -26.24 -25.35 9.72
N TYR A 81 -26.87 -26.39 10.27
CA TYR A 81 -26.28 -27.73 10.29
C TYR A 81 -26.07 -28.32 8.88
N SER A 82 -27.03 -28.14 7.97
CA SER A 82 -26.90 -28.67 6.60
C SER A 82 -25.83 -27.91 5.80
N LEU A 83 -25.72 -26.60 6.04
CA LEU A 83 -24.75 -25.72 5.40
C LEU A 83 -23.32 -26.01 5.89
N ASP A 84 -23.15 -26.23 7.20
CA ASP A 84 -21.85 -26.61 7.78
C ASP A 84 -21.36 -27.96 7.23
N VAL A 85 -22.26 -28.94 7.08
CA VAL A 85 -21.92 -30.25 6.48
C VAL A 85 -21.48 -30.09 5.02
N TRP A 86 -22.23 -29.32 4.22
CA TRP A 86 -21.89 -29.11 2.82
C TRP A 86 -20.57 -28.36 2.65
N PHE A 87 -20.29 -27.35 3.48
CA PHE A 87 -19.00 -26.65 3.47
C PHE A 87 -17.85 -27.55 3.89
N GLY A 88 -18.06 -28.46 4.85
CA GLY A 88 -17.07 -29.49 5.17
C GLY A 88 -16.70 -30.36 3.97
N HIS A 89 -17.67 -30.73 3.12
CA HIS A 89 -17.39 -31.48 1.90
C HIS A 89 -16.71 -30.63 0.82
N ILE A 90 -17.06 -29.35 0.70
CA ILE A 90 -16.32 -28.45 -0.21
C ILE A 90 -14.85 -28.36 0.19
N ASP A 91 -14.60 -28.18 1.49
CA ASP A 91 -13.24 -28.12 2.03
C ASP A 91 -12.50 -29.42 1.73
N GLU A 92 -13.12 -30.58 1.95
CA GLU A 92 -12.51 -31.89 1.66
C GLU A 92 -12.16 -32.07 0.16
N ALA A 93 -13.02 -31.60 -0.74
CA ALA A 93 -12.74 -31.62 -2.18
C ALA A 93 -11.56 -30.70 -2.56
N ILE A 94 -11.51 -29.49 -2.00
CA ILE A 94 -10.42 -28.53 -2.23
C ILE A 94 -9.10 -29.06 -1.65
N GLU A 95 -9.13 -29.58 -0.43
CA GLU A 95 -7.98 -30.16 0.26
C GLU A 95 -7.41 -31.33 -0.54
N TYR A 96 -8.27 -32.22 -1.06
CA TYR A 96 -7.82 -33.31 -1.92
C TYR A 96 -7.09 -32.81 -3.17
N VAL A 97 -7.65 -31.84 -3.89
CA VAL A 97 -7.00 -31.30 -5.11
C VAL A 97 -5.68 -30.59 -4.78
N ARG A 98 -5.62 -29.89 -3.64
CA ARG A 98 -4.45 -29.13 -3.19
C ARG A 98 -3.33 -30.04 -2.66
N ASP A 99 -3.66 -30.97 -1.78
CA ASP A 99 -2.70 -31.66 -0.91
C ASP A 99 -2.37 -33.07 -1.40
N ASP A 100 -3.37 -33.78 -1.95
CA ASP A 100 -3.21 -35.15 -2.45
C ASP A 100 -2.90 -35.17 -3.95
N ALA A 101 -3.74 -34.55 -4.79
CA ALA A 101 -3.52 -34.49 -6.24
C ALA A 101 -2.40 -33.51 -6.62
N ARG A 102 -2.17 -32.48 -5.79
CA ARG A 102 -1.10 -31.47 -5.92
C ARG A 102 -1.03 -30.82 -7.30
N ASN A 103 -2.20 -30.53 -7.89
CA ASN A 103 -2.29 -29.94 -9.22
C ASN A 103 -2.88 -28.52 -9.16
N ALA A 104 -2.04 -27.53 -9.47
CA ALA A 104 -2.41 -26.12 -9.41
C ALA A 104 -3.43 -25.69 -10.49
N GLU A 105 -3.41 -26.32 -11.67
CA GLU A 105 -4.35 -26.02 -12.76
C GLU A 105 -5.74 -26.56 -12.45
N SER A 106 -5.82 -27.77 -11.89
CA SER A 106 -7.05 -28.37 -11.36
C SER A 106 -7.61 -27.64 -10.14
N LEU A 107 -6.74 -27.16 -9.24
CA LEU A 107 -7.18 -26.33 -8.11
C LEU A 107 -7.80 -25.03 -8.63
N ARG A 108 -7.18 -24.41 -9.63
CA ARG A 108 -7.71 -23.21 -10.28
C ARG A 108 -9.04 -23.50 -10.99
N ALA A 109 -9.14 -24.60 -11.72
CA ALA A 109 -10.38 -25.01 -12.38
C ALA A 109 -11.50 -25.25 -11.35
N THR A 110 -11.21 -26.00 -10.28
CA THR A 110 -12.11 -26.26 -9.14
C THR A 110 -12.65 -24.96 -8.55
N LEU A 111 -11.77 -24.00 -8.21
CA LEU A 111 -12.18 -22.75 -7.58
C LEU A 111 -12.91 -21.78 -8.53
N ALA A 112 -12.69 -21.87 -9.84
CA ALA A 112 -13.30 -20.97 -10.83
C ALA A 112 -14.51 -21.57 -11.57
N GLY A 113 -14.74 -22.87 -11.43
CA GLY A 113 -15.75 -23.63 -12.17
C GLY A 113 -17.09 -23.73 -11.44
N LYS A 114 -17.68 -24.92 -11.48
CA LYS A 114 -18.97 -25.29 -10.89
C LYS A 114 -19.06 -24.98 -9.41
N LEU A 115 -17.98 -25.16 -8.65
CA LEU A 115 -17.97 -24.81 -7.23
C LEU A 115 -18.31 -23.34 -7.00
N ALA A 116 -17.71 -22.42 -7.76
CA ALA A 116 -18.01 -21.00 -7.67
C ALA A 116 -19.48 -20.72 -8.01
N SER A 117 -20.01 -21.35 -9.05
CA SER A 117 -21.42 -21.23 -9.43
C SER A 117 -22.37 -21.70 -8.31
N LEU A 118 -22.04 -22.78 -7.61
CA LEU A 118 -22.87 -23.31 -6.52
C LEU A 118 -22.82 -22.39 -5.29
N LEU A 119 -21.66 -21.85 -4.97
CA LEU A 119 -21.49 -20.88 -3.87
C LEU A 119 -22.22 -19.55 -4.16
N ASP A 120 -22.19 -19.08 -5.40
CA ASP A 120 -22.94 -17.89 -5.83
C ASP A 120 -24.45 -18.11 -5.73
N GLU A 121 -24.95 -19.28 -6.17
CA GLU A 121 -26.37 -19.62 -6.06
C GLU A 121 -26.80 -19.74 -4.60
N ALA A 122 -26.00 -20.41 -3.76
CA ALA A 122 -26.26 -20.53 -2.32
C ALA A 122 -26.29 -19.16 -1.65
N THR A 123 -25.35 -18.28 -1.98
CA THR A 123 -25.29 -16.90 -1.45
C THR A 123 -26.50 -16.09 -1.88
N ALA A 124 -26.92 -16.18 -3.15
CA ALA A 124 -28.10 -15.51 -3.64
C ALA A 124 -29.38 -15.99 -2.94
N ARG A 125 -29.52 -17.30 -2.73
CA ARG A 125 -30.67 -17.90 -2.02
C ARG A 125 -30.68 -17.57 -0.53
N GLN A 126 -29.52 -17.59 0.13
CA GLN A 126 -29.42 -17.21 1.53
C GLN A 126 -29.76 -15.73 1.73
N ARG A 127 -29.30 -14.83 0.84
CA ARG A 127 -29.73 -13.42 0.84
C ARG A 127 -31.24 -13.29 0.63
N ALA A 128 -31.82 -14.07 -0.28
CA ALA A 128 -33.27 -14.05 -0.52
C ALA A 128 -34.06 -14.56 0.69
N LEU A 129 -33.58 -15.59 1.40
CA LEU A 129 -34.20 -16.11 2.62
C LEU A 129 -34.07 -15.13 3.79
N LEU A 130 -32.91 -14.50 3.97
CA LEU A 130 -32.70 -13.46 4.98
C LEU A 130 -33.53 -12.19 4.69
N ALA A 131 -33.88 -11.96 3.42
CA ALA A 131 -34.78 -10.89 3.01
C ALA A 131 -36.27 -11.24 3.18
N GLN A 132 -36.63 -12.52 3.39
CA GLN A 132 -38.01 -12.91 3.68
C GLN A 132 -38.33 -12.62 5.15
N ALA A 133 -39.22 -11.66 5.39
CA ALA A 133 -39.72 -11.37 6.73
C ALA A 133 -40.52 -12.57 7.28
N PRO A 134 -40.28 -13.01 8.54
CA PRO A 134 -41.08 -14.07 9.15
C PRO A 134 -42.55 -13.63 9.26
N VAL A 135 -43.49 -14.56 9.05
CA VAL A 135 -44.93 -14.26 9.14
C VAL A 135 -45.29 -13.91 10.60
N ASP A 136 -45.46 -12.61 10.86
CA ASP A 136 -45.81 -12.07 12.17
C ASP A 136 -47.34 -12.06 12.39
N ALA A 137 -47.86 -13.17 12.89
CA ALA A 137 -49.29 -13.30 13.24
C ALA A 137 -49.74 -12.27 14.30
N ALA A 138 -48.83 -11.81 15.17
CA ALA A 138 -49.13 -10.79 16.17
C ALA A 138 -49.06 -9.36 15.59
N GLY A 139 -48.14 -9.11 14.66
CA GLY A 139 -48.01 -7.87 13.88
C GLY A 139 -49.20 -7.61 12.97
N ASN A 140 -49.80 -8.65 12.39
CA ASN A 140 -51.01 -8.50 11.56
C ASN A 140 -52.24 -8.07 12.38
N PHE A 141 -52.40 -8.56 13.62
CA PHE A 141 -53.45 -8.08 14.54
C PHE A 141 -53.16 -6.66 15.06
N LYS A 142 -51.88 -6.35 15.31
CA LYS A 142 -51.42 -5.03 15.71
C LYS A 142 -51.60 -3.99 14.60
N LYS A 143 -51.39 -4.37 13.33
CA LYS A 143 -51.63 -3.54 12.13
C LYS A 143 -53.09 -3.14 11.99
N ALA A 144 -54.04 -4.05 12.22
CA ALA A 144 -55.48 -3.73 12.19
C ALA A 144 -55.93 -2.76 13.32
N MET A 145 -55.22 -2.76 14.46
CA MET A 145 -55.45 -1.82 15.57
C MET A 145 -54.74 -0.47 15.33
N ILE A 146 -53.56 -0.50 14.70
CA ILE A 146 -52.80 0.67 14.26
C ILE A 146 -53.58 1.39 13.16
N ASP A 147 -54.04 0.72 12.10
CA ASP A 147 -54.80 1.32 10.99
C ASP A 147 -56.07 2.08 11.46
N LYS A 148 -56.65 1.66 12.60
CA LYS A 148 -57.80 2.32 13.25
C LYS A 148 -57.40 3.52 14.13
N ALA A 149 -56.17 3.55 14.62
CA ALA A 149 -55.57 4.67 15.35
C ALA A 149 -54.82 5.67 14.41
N SER A 150 -54.38 5.22 13.23
CA SER A 150 -53.71 5.99 12.16
C SER A 150 -54.56 7.08 11.57
N ALA A 151 -55.87 6.87 11.57
CA ALA A 151 -56.83 7.79 11.01
C ALA A 151 -56.82 9.17 11.70
N GLU A 152 -56.22 9.32 12.90
CA GLU A 152 -56.31 10.57 13.65
C GLU A 152 -54.97 11.24 14.06
N LYS A 153 -53.80 10.57 14.15
CA LYS A 153 -52.54 11.22 14.65
C LYS A 153 -51.15 10.68 14.16
N GLU A 154 -51.03 9.80 13.16
CA GLU A 154 -49.87 8.87 13.09
C GLU A 154 -48.60 9.12 12.21
N PRO A 155 -48.49 10.06 11.25
CA PRO A 155 -47.31 10.09 10.37
C PRO A 155 -46.00 10.42 11.11
N LEU A 156 -46.06 11.29 12.13
CA LEU A 156 -44.89 11.69 12.92
C LEU A 156 -44.38 10.58 13.85
N ALA A 157 -45.27 9.71 14.35
CA ALA A 157 -44.88 8.61 15.23
C ALA A 157 -44.18 7.48 14.47
N ALA A 158 -44.60 7.22 13.22
CA ALA A 158 -43.98 6.24 12.34
C ALA A 158 -42.55 6.66 11.92
N VAL A 159 -42.36 7.92 11.55
CA VAL A 159 -41.03 8.48 11.24
C VAL A 159 -40.11 8.37 12.47
N LEU A 160 -40.60 8.75 13.65
CA LEU A 160 -39.80 8.69 14.88
C LEU A 160 -39.39 7.25 15.28
N ALA A 161 -40.21 6.25 14.92
CA ALA A 161 -39.89 4.85 15.16
C ALA A 161 -38.83 4.32 14.18
N ALA A 162 -38.94 4.70 12.90
CA ALA A 162 -37.95 4.37 11.87
C ALA A 162 -36.58 5.02 12.20
N ASP A 163 -36.58 6.29 12.61
CA ASP A 163 -35.36 7.00 13.01
C ASP A 163 -34.68 6.32 14.20
N LYS A 164 -35.45 5.89 15.22
CA LYS A 164 -34.91 5.14 16.36
C LYS A 164 -34.25 3.83 15.96
N GLN A 165 -34.85 3.10 15.02
CA GLN A 165 -34.28 1.84 14.54
C GLN A 165 -33.02 2.08 13.72
N ALA A 166 -33.01 3.08 12.84
CA ALA A 166 -31.82 3.49 12.08
C ALA A 166 -30.69 3.96 13.00
N MET A 167 -31.00 4.75 14.03
CA MET A 167 -30.03 5.15 15.06
C MET A 167 -29.42 3.95 15.79
N ALA A 168 -30.23 2.96 16.16
CA ALA A 168 -29.74 1.77 16.85
C ALA A 168 -28.78 0.95 15.98
N VAL A 169 -29.07 0.81 14.68
CA VAL A 169 -28.19 0.12 13.73
C VAL A 169 -26.88 0.90 13.54
N VAL A 170 -26.96 2.21 13.31
CA VAL A 170 -25.77 3.07 13.18
C VAL A 170 -24.91 3.02 14.44
N GLN A 171 -25.52 3.04 15.63
CA GLN A 171 -24.80 2.93 16.89
C GLN A 171 -24.08 1.58 17.02
N ALA A 172 -24.72 0.48 16.61
CA ALA A 172 -24.08 -0.84 16.61
C ALA A 172 -22.86 -0.89 15.67
N VAL A 173 -22.94 -0.26 14.48
CA VAL A 173 -21.78 -0.15 13.57
C VAL A 173 -20.64 0.64 14.22
N PHE A 174 -20.94 1.75 14.91
CA PHE A 174 -19.91 2.52 15.63
C PHE A 174 -19.29 1.76 16.80
N GLU A 175 -20.08 1.00 17.55
CA GLU A 175 -19.59 0.16 18.66
C GLU A 175 -18.69 -0.96 18.16
N GLN A 176 -19.08 -1.62 17.06
CA GLN A 176 -18.27 -2.63 16.39
C GLN A 176 -16.96 -2.01 15.86
N ALA A 177 -17.05 -0.88 15.15
CA ALA A 177 -15.88 -0.17 14.65
C ALA A 177 -14.93 0.26 15.77
N ARG A 178 -15.44 0.64 16.95
CA ARG A 178 -14.61 0.95 18.12
C ARG A 178 -13.91 -0.29 18.66
N SER A 179 -14.59 -1.44 18.69
CA SER A 179 -14.00 -2.72 19.09
C SER A 179 -12.88 -3.13 18.12
N ASP A 180 -13.13 -3.03 16.82
CA ASP A 180 -12.18 -3.42 15.78
C ASP A 180 -10.97 -2.47 15.68
N ALA A 181 -11.19 -1.17 15.98
CA ALA A 181 -10.12 -0.18 16.01
C ALA A 181 -9.23 -0.26 17.26
N ALA A 182 -9.71 -0.85 18.37
CA ALA A 182 -8.95 -0.93 19.62
C ALA A 182 -7.56 -1.59 19.48
N PRO A 183 -7.38 -2.76 18.83
CA PRO A 183 -6.06 -3.33 18.59
C PRO A 183 -5.18 -2.45 17.69
N LEU A 184 -5.76 -1.80 16.67
CA LEU A 184 -5.05 -0.88 15.78
C LEU A 184 -4.55 0.35 16.52
N GLN A 185 -5.36 0.90 17.43
CA GLN A 185 -4.99 2.03 18.28
C GLN A 185 -3.81 1.68 19.19
N SER A 186 -3.84 0.50 19.82
CA SER A 186 -2.73 0.04 20.67
C SER A 186 -1.44 -0.12 19.87
N ARG A 187 -1.51 -0.69 18.66
CA ARG A 187 -0.35 -0.85 17.77
C ARG A 187 0.18 0.49 17.28
N TYR A 188 -0.69 1.41 16.91
CA TYR A 188 -0.30 2.78 16.55
C TYR A 188 0.46 3.48 17.69
N ALA A 189 -0.04 3.39 18.92
CA ALA A 189 0.65 3.95 20.08
C ALA A 189 2.03 3.32 20.30
N GLY A 190 2.15 1.99 20.10
CA GLY A 190 3.43 1.28 20.16
C GLY A 190 4.42 1.72 19.08
N ALA A 191 3.95 1.84 17.83
CA ALA A 191 4.76 2.34 16.72
C ALA A 191 5.22 3.79 16.97
N ALA A 192 4.34 4.65 17.48
CA ALA A 192 4.67 6.03 17.81
C ALA A 192 5.70 6.13 18.95
N ALA A 193 5.60 5.28 19.98
CA ALA A 193 6.57 5.21 21.07
C ALA A 193 7.95 4.77 20.56
N ARG A 194 8.01 3.70 19.76
CA ARG A 194 9.26 3.24 19.12
C ARG A 194 9.86 4.28 18.18
N PHE A 195 9.02 5.00 17.45
CA PHE A 195 9.46 6.12 16.63
C PHE A 195 10.08 7.24 17.48
N ALA A 196 9.47 7.59 18.61
CA ALA A 196 10.02 8.60 19.52
C ALA A 196 11.36 8.17 20.12
N GLU A 197 11.50 6.92 20.54
CA GLU A 197 12.76 6.34 21.01
C GLU A 197 13.82 6.35 19.91
N TYR A 198 13.46 5.92 18.70
CA TYR A 198 14.35 5.98 17.55
C TYR A 198 14.80 7.42 17.28
N HIS A 199 13.87 8.37 17.19
CA HIS A 199 14.18 9.79 16.99
C HIS A 199 15.15 10.35 18.04
N ALA A 200 15.00 9.94 19.30
CA ALA A 200 15.89 10.38 20.39
C ALA A 200 17.37 9.94 20.20
N THR A 201 17.64 8.91 19.38
CA THR A 201 19.01 8.44 19.13
C THR A 201 19.77 9.27 18.08
N GLU A 202 19.14 10.23 17.38
CA GLU A 202 19.75 10.97 16.27
C GLU A 202 21.02 11.73 16.69
N ALA A 203 21.00 12.36 17.86
CA ALA A 203 22.16 13.08 18.39
C ALA A 203 23.33 12.14 18.72
N ALA A 204 23.03 10.95 19.27
CA ALA A 204 24.04 9.96 19.63
C ALA A 204 24.68 9.35 18.38
N GLU A 205 23.88 9.04 17.35
CA GLU A 205 24.37 8.56 16.05
C GLU A 205 25.31 9.59 15.40
N THR A 206 24.91 10.87 15.37
CA THR A 206 25.72 11.96 14.83
C THR A 206 27.05 12.09 15.59
N ALA A 207 27.00 12.01 16.92
CA ALA A 207 28.19 12.06 17.77
C ALA A 207 29.13 10.85 17.53
N ALA A 208 28.57 9.66 17.32
CA ALA A 208 29.34 8.45 17.02
C ALA A 208 30.11 8.58 15.68
N TYR A 209 29.46 9.03 14.61
CA TYR A 209 30.14 9.28 13.33
C TYR A 209 31.19 10.38 13.43
N ALA A 210 30.92 11.45 14.18
CA ALA A 210 31.90 12.51 14.41
C ALA A 210 33.13 11.99 15.18
N ALA A 211 32.93 11.13 16.18
CA ALA A 211 34.01 10.51 16.94
C ALA A 211 34.84 9.56 16.05
N LEU A 212 34.20 8.73 15.23
CA LEU A 212 34.88 7.86 14.26
C LEU A 212 35.69 8.66 13.25
N SER A 213 35.14 9.77 12.74
CA SER A 213 35.85 10.69 11.86
C SER A 213 37.10 11.29 12.53
N ALA A 214 36.95 11.80 13.76
CA ALA A 214 38.05 12.37 14.51
C ALA A 214 39.14 11.32 14.81
N GLN A 215 38.75 10.09 15.15
CA GLN A 215 39.67 8.98 15.37
C GLN A 215 40.42 8.63 14.08
N ALA A 216 39.70 8.34 13.00
CA ALA A 216 40.27 7.96 11.71
C ALA A 216 41.28 9.00 11.17
N SER A 217 41.04 10.29 11.42
CA SER A 217 41.95 11.36 11.00
C SER A 217 43.36 11.26 11.62
N ARG A 218 43.47 10.63 12.80
CA ARG A 218 44.71 10.54 13.59
C ARG A 218 45.44 9.21 13.42
N LEU A 219 44.78 8.20 12.84
CA LEU A 219 45.36 6.88 12.67
C LEU A 219 46.46 6.89 11.60
N ASP A 220 47.40 5.94 11.77
CA ASP A 220 48.37 5.54 10.77
C ASP A 220 47.76 4.49 9.83
N ILE A 221 48.55 3.98 8.88
CA ILE A 221 48.03 3.13 7.81
C ILE A 221 47.45 1.80 8.33
N ASP A 222 48.05 1.26 9.39
CA ASP A 222 47.68 -0.03 9.97
C ASP A 222 46.40 0.09 10.82
N GLY A 223 46.15 1.26 11.42
CA GLY A 223 44.93 1.52 12.18
C GLY A 223 43.67 1.77 11.33
N LEU A 224 43.80 2.12 10.05
CA LEU A 224 42.65 2.53 9.22
C LEU A 224 41.68 1.38 8.91
N ASP A 225 42.13 0.13 8.85
CA ASP A 225 41.26 -1.01 8.57
C ASP A 225 40.22 -1.19 9.70
N GLY A 226 40.65 -1.07 10.96
CA GLY A 226 39.74 -1.11 12.12
C GLY A 226 38.77 0.07 12.16
N ALA A 227 39.17 1.25 11.65
CA ALA A 227 38.27 2.38 11.51
C ALA A 227 37.21 2.15 10.42
N GLU A 228 37.56 1.53 9.29
CA GLU A 228 36.59 1.16 8.25
C GLU A 228 35.56 0.15 8.78
N GLU A 229 36.00 -0.87 9.52
CA GLU A 229 35.12 -1.86 10.14
C GLU A 229 34.17 -1.20 11.16
N ALA A 230 34.67 -0.28 11.99
CA ALA A 230 33.85 0.43 12.97
C ALA A 230 32.77 1.31 12.30
N VAL A 231 33.09 1.94 11.17
CA VAL A 231 32.11 2.72 10.38
C VAL A 231 31.04 1.82 9.77
N LEU A 232 31.43 0.67 9.22
CA LEU A 232 30.48 -0.31 8.68
C LEU A 232 29.58 -0.91 9.77
N ALA A 233 30.12 -1.17 10.96
CA ALA A 233 29.35 -1.65 12.11
C ALA A 233 28.33 -0.58 12.56
N ALA A 234 28.75 0.68 12.68
CA ALA A 234 27.86 1.79 13.02
C ALA A 234 26.72 1.96 12.00
N ALA A 235 27.03 1.86 10.69
CA ALA A 235 26.02 1.94 9.64
C ALA A 235 25.01 0.78 9.70
N ARG A 236 25.47 -0.46 9.95
CA ARG A 236 24.59 -1.62 10.12
C ARG A 236 23.65 -1.46 11.30
N GLU A 237 24.16 -0.99 12.43
CA GLU A 237 23.35 -0.76 13.63
C GLU A 237 22.32 0.36 13.40
N ALA A 238 22.74 1.45 12.75
CA ALA A 238 21.86 2.56 12.39
C ALA A 238 20.72 2.14 11.45
N SER A 239 20.92 1.13 10.61
CA SER A 239 19.92 0.66 9.64
C SER A 239 19.02 -0.48 10.12
N ARG A 240 19.39 -1.20 11.20
CA ARG A 240 18.64 -2.38 11.68
C ARG A 240 17.30 -2.03 12.32
N ALA A 241 17.32 -1.23 13.40
CA ALA A 241 16.12 -0.79 14.11
C ALA A 241 15.09 -0.05 13.22
N PRO A 242 15.48 0.84 12.29
CA PRO A 242 14.51 1.48 11.41
C PRO A 242 13.89 0.55 10.36
N GLY A 243 14.56 -0.54 9.96
CA GLY A 243 13.98 -1.52 9.04
C GLY A 243 12.77 -2.23 9.65
N GLU A 244 12.87 -2.63 10.92
CA GLU A 244 11.78 -3.26 11.67
C GLU A 244 10.61 -2.29 11.90
N LEU A 245 10.93 -1.04 12.32
CA LEU A 245 9.92 0.01 12.51
C LEU A 245 9.21 0.38 11.19
N GLY A 246 9.95 0.46 10.08
CA GLY A 246 9.39 0.74 8.76
C GLY A 246 8.42 -0.34 8.30
N ALA A 247 8.78 -1.62 8.47
CA ALA A 247 7.91 -2.75 8.16
C ALA A 247 6.62 -2.71 8.99
N GLU A 248 6.73 -2.46 10.30
CA GLU A 248 5.56 -2.31 11.18
C GLU A 248 4.63 -1.18 10.73
N ILE A 249 5.19 0.00 10.42
CA ILE A 249 4.43 1.16 9.96
C ILE A 249 3.66 0.83 8.68
N MET A 250 4.30 0.14 7.72
CA MET A 250 3.65 -0.27 6.47
C MET A 250 2.52 -1.26 6.71
N THR A 251 2.75 -2.29 7.53
CA THR A 251 1.71 -3.27 7.89
C THR A 251 0.52 -2.60 8.58
N LEU A 252 0.77 -1.73 9.57
CA LEU A 252 -0.29 -1.01 10.27
C LEU A 252 -1.05 -0.04 9.34
N SER A 253 -0.36 0.59 8.40
CA SER A 253 -1.01 1.47 7.41
C SER A 253 -1.96 0.69 6.50
N ALA A 254 -1.57 -0.52 6.07
CA ALA A 254 -2.42 -1.39 5.28
C ALA A 254 -3.65 -1.86 6.07
N GLU A 255 -3.47 -2.28 7.33
CA GLU A 255 -4.58 -2.68 8.20
C GLU A 255 -5.56 -1.53 8.47
N LEU A 256 -5.06 -0.30 8.67
CA LEU A 256 -5.91 0.89 8.81
C LEU A 256 -6.69 1.20 7.53
N GLN A 257 -6.13 0.96 6.35
CA GLN A 257 -6.83 1.13 5.07
C GLN A 257 -7.95 0.08 4.90
N VAL A 258 -7.68 -1.18 5.26
CA VAL A 258 -8.70 -2.24 5.25
C VAL A 258 -9.83 -1.93 6.24
N PHE A 259 -9.48 -1.51 7.45
CA PHE A 259 -10.46 -1.06 8.45
C PHE A 259 -11.30 0.11 7.93
N ALA A 260 -10.66 1.11 7.31
CA ALA A 260 -11.37 2.26 6.75
C ALA A 260 -12.36 1.82 5.67
N ALA A 261 -11.95 0.96 4.74
CA ALA A 261 -12.82 0.46 3.68
C ALA A 261 -14.02 -0.33 4.25
N SER A 262 -13.78 -1.21 5.22
CA SER A 262 -14.84 -2.00 5.88
C SER A 262 -15.83 -1.12 6.64
N PHE A 263 -15.35 -0.12 7.37
CA PHE A 263 -16.21 0.85 8.06
C PHE A 263 -17.04 1.67 7.06
N ASP A 264 -16.43 2.11 5.97
CA ASP A 264 -17.10 2.93 4.96
C ASP A 264 -18.16 2.13 4.19
N GLU A 265 -17.92 0.84 3.94
CA GLU A 265 -18.90 -0.11 3.38
C GLU A 265 -20.07 -0.34 4.35
N ALA A 266 -19.78 -0.59 5.63
CA ALA A 266 -20.82 -0.78 6.66
C ALA A 266 -21.70 0.47 6.84
N MET A 267 -21.13 1.66 6.66
CA MET A 267 -21.82 2.94 6.79
C MET A 267 -22.50 3.42 5.51
N ALA A 268 -22.17 2.85 4.34
CA ALA A 268 -22.73 3.25 3.05
C ALA A 268 -24.27 3.25 3.02
N PRO A 269 -24.99 2.24 3.56
CA PRO A 269 -26.46 2.24 3.59
C PRO A 269 -27.07 3.34 4.49
N HIS A 270 -26.27 3.95 5.37
CA HIS A 270 -26.74 4.90 6.39
C HIS A 270 -26.32 6.35 6.12
N ARG A 271 -25.62 6.63 5.02
CA ARG A 271 -25.13 7.98 4.69
C ARG A 271 -26.24 9.00 4.52
N GLU A 272 -27.33 8.64 3.83
CA GLU A 272 -28.47 9.53 3.60
C GLU A 272 -29.23 9.84 4.90
N PHE A 273 -29.37 8.84 5.77
CA PHE A 273 -29.93 9.02 7.10
C PHE A 273 -29.10 10.00 7.93
N LEU A 274 -27.79 9.80 8.01
CA LEU A 274 -26.89 10.71 8.72
C LEU A 274 -26.96 12.15 8.17
N ALA A 275 -26.91 12.30 6.84
CA ALA A 275 -26.98 13.61 6.19
C ALA A 275 -28.30 14.34 6.50
N THR A 276 -29.43 13.63 6.47
CA THR A 276 -30.76 14.19 6.77
C THR A 276 -30.86 14.70 8.20
N HIS A 277 -30.17 14.06 9.15
CA HIS A 277 -30.13 14.46 10.55
C HIS A 277 -28.93 15.35 10.91
N GLY A 278 -28.19 15.85 9.91
CA GLY A 278 -27.05 16.76 10.10
C GLY A 278 -25.84 16.11 10.78
N ALA A 279 -25.76 14.78 10.79
CA ALA A 279 -24.62 14.03 11.32
C ALA A 279 -23.60 13.77 10.20
N VAL A 280 -22.32 14.02 10.49
CA VAL A 280 -21.21 13.77 9.57
C VAL A 280 -20.52 12.48 9.95
N LEU A 281 -20.18 11.66 8.95
CA LEU A 281 -19.39 10.46 9.16
C LEU A 281 -17.98 10.84 9.65
N PRO A 282 -17.51 10.30 10.79
CA PRO A 282 -16.19 10.62 11.28
C PRO A 282 -15.11 9.97 10.41
N ASP A 283 -14.05 10.74 10.13
CA ASP A 283 -12.80 10.20 9.57
C ASP A 283 -12.04 9.47 10.68
N MET A 284 -12.02 8.14 10.60
CA MET A 284 -11.47 7.29 11.65
C MET A 284 -9.96 7.03 11.48
N THR A 285 -9.39 7.24 10.29
CA THR A 285 -8.05 6.71 9.96
C THR A 285 -7.10 7.71 9.32
N SER A 286 -7.58 8.76 8.63
CA SER A 286 -6.67 9.59 7.81
C SER A 286 -5.64 10.34 8.66
N GLY A 287 -5.99 10.72 9.89
CA GLY A 287 -5.04 11.31 10.85
C GLY A 287 -3.88 10.36 11.19
N ALA A 288 -4.21 9.10 11.50
CA ALA A 288 -3.22 8.07 11.81
C ALA A 288 -2.37 7.73 10.57
N LEU A 289 -2.98 7.58 9.39
CA LEU A 289 -2.28 7.30 8.13
C LEU A 289 -1.31 8.43 7.76
N ARG A 290 -1.72 9.70 7.89
CA ARG A 290 -0.81 10.85 7.66
C ARG A 290 0.39 10.80 8.63
N SER A 291 0.14 10.47 9.89
CA SER A 291 1.19 10.38 10.91
C SER A 291 2.16 9.23 10.63
N LEU A 292 1.65 8.04 10.30
CA LEU A 292 2.44 6.86 9.94
C LEU A 292 3.29 7.11 8.69
N ASN A 293 2.72 7.71 7.64
CA ASN A 293 3.46 8.07 6.43
C ASN A 293 4.57 9.11 6.72
N ALA A 294 4.31 10.07 7.61
CA ALA A 294 5.33 11.03 8.03
C ALA A 294 6.47 10.34 8.81
N MET A 295 6.15 9.39 9.69
CA MET A 295 7.14 8.58 10.41
C MET A 295 7.99 7.75 9.43
N LEU A 296 7.35 7.03 8.50
CA LEU A 296 8.04 6.23 7.48
C LEU A 296 8.99 7.10 6.66
N GLY A 297 8.51 8.22 6.12
CA GLY A 297 9.33 9.13 5.33
C GLY A 297 10.48 9.75 6.14
N TYR A 298 10.31 9.97 7.45
CA TYR A 298 11.42 10.40 8.31
C TYR A 298 12.45 9.28 8.49
N VAL A 299 12.00 8.06 8.78
CA VAL A 299 12.85 6.88 8.97
C VAL A 299 13.71 6.64 7.74
N GLU A 300 13.11 6.60 6.55
CA GLU A 300 13.81 6.43 5.27
C GLU A 300 14.84 7.53 5.02
N ARG A 301 14.46 8.80 5.23
CA ARG A 301 15.39 9.93 5.07
C ARG A 301 16.56 9.87 6.04
N ARG A 302 16.35 9.41 7.27
CA ARG A 302 17.42 9.27 8.27
C ARG A 302 18.37 8.14 7.89
N VAL A 303 17.87 6.99 7.46
CA VAL A 303 18.71 5.89 6.95
C VAL A 303 19.56 6.36 5.78
N ALA A 304 18.96 6.99 4.77
CA ALA A 304 19.69 7.51 3.62
C ALA A 304 20.78 8.53 4.01
N ARG A 305 20.51 9.37 5.01
CA ARG A 305 21.50 10.32 5.54
C ARG A 305 22.63 9.62 6.33
N SER A 306 22.30 8.57 7.09
CA SER A 306 23.30 7.74 7.77
C SER A 306 24.23 7.05 6.77
N ASP A 307 23.65 6.42 5.74
CA ASP A 307 24.38 5.75 4.67
C ASP A 307 25.28 6.72 3.89
N ALA A 308 24.77 7.91 3.58
CA ALA A 308 25.55 8.97 2.94
C ALA A 308 26.73 9.42 3.84
N THR A 309 26.50 9.51 5.15
CA THR A 309 27.53 9.89 6.13
C THR A 309 28.60 8.81 6.25
N ALA A 310 28.21 7.53 6.35
CA ALA A 310 29.11 6.40 6.38
C ALA A 310 29.93 6.32 5.08
N THR A 311 29.30 6.49 3.92
CA THR A 311 29.95 6.51 2.61
C THR A 311 30.98 7.64 2.52
N ALA A 312 30.62 8.85 2.95
CA ALA A 312 31.54 9.99 2.97
C ALA A 312 32.74 9.73 3.88
N LEU A 313 32.51 9.11 5.05
CA LEU A 313 33.57 8.79 6.00
C LEU A 313 34.51 7.71 5.48
N LEU A 314 33.99 6.64 4.87
CA LEU A 314 34.79 5.60 4.20
C LEU A 314 35.62 6.21 3.06
N GLY A 315 35.03 7.12 2.27
CA GLY A 315 35.77 7.89 1.26
C GLY A 315 36.90 8.72 1.89
N GLY A 316 36.64 9.37 3.02
CA GLY A 316 37.64 10.09 3.80
C GLY A 316 38.78 9.21 4.32
N ILE A 317 38.46 8.00 4.81
CA ILE A 317 39.46 7.02 5.24
C ILE A 317 40.32 6.56 4.06
N ALA A 318 39.71 6.25 2.92
CA ALA A 318 40.44 5.89 1.71
C ALA A 318 41.39 7.02 1.26
N LEU A 319 40.95 8.28 1.31
CA LEU A 319 41.79 9.44 1.02
C LEU A 319 42.94 9.60 2.02
N ARG A 320 42.67 9.38 3.32
CA ARG A 320 43.71 9.39 4.37
C ARG A 320 44.75 8.31 4.14
N ARG A 321 44.32 7.08 3.81
CA ARG A 321 45.21 5.95 3.46
C ARG A 321 46.10 6.31 2.28
N GLN A 322 45.53 6.89 1.22
CA GLN A 322 46.31 7.38 0.08
C GLN A 322 47.29 8.49 0.47
N ALA A 323 46.88 9.46 1.29
CA ALA A 323 47.74 10.54 1.75
C ALA A 323 48.94 10.01 2.56
N LEU A 324 48.71 9.06 3.46
CA LEU A 324 49.77 8.40 4.22
C LEU A 324 50.75 7.65 3.32
N ARG A 325 50.26 6.93 2.30
CA ARG A 325 51.14 6.28 1.30
C ARG A 325 51.97 7.30 0.54
N VAL A 326 51.38 8.42 0.13
CA VAL A 326 52.10 9.51 -0.55
C VAL A 326 53.15 10.14 0.37
N MET A 327 52.88 10.29 1.67
CA MET A 327 53.85 10.81 2.64
C MET A 327 55.07 9.90 2.82
N GLN A 328 54.95 8.60 2.53
CA GLN A 328 56.06 7.65 2.56
C GLN A 328 56.93 7.69 1.28
N MET A 329 56.51 8.43 0.24
CA MET A 329 57.23 8.54 -1.02
C MET A 329 58.28 9.66 -1.00
N ASP A 330 59.24 9.61 -1.91
CA ASP A 330 60.22 10.67 -2.12
C ASP A 330 59.56 11.99 -2.57
N GLU A 331 60.29 13.09 -2.41
CA GLU A 331 59.80 14.44 -2.69
C GLU A 331 59.39 14.65 -4.16
N GLY A 332 60.15 14.08 -5.11
CA GLY A 332 59.85 14.19 -6.54
C GLY A 332 58.54 13.48 -6.91
N ALA A 333 58.32 12.28 -6.36
CA ALA A 333 57.06 11.56 -6.52
C ALA A 333 55.88 12.29 -5.88
N ARG A 334 56.07 12.87 -4.68
CA ARG A 334 55.03 13.67 -4.00
C ARG A 334 54.61 14.89 -4.83
N GLU A 335 55.57 15.63 -5.39
CA GLU A 335 55.27 16.76 -6.26
C GLU A 335 54.59 16.36 -7.56
N ALA A 336 55.02 15.26 -8.20
CA ALA A 336 54.40 14.77 -9.42
C ALA A 336 52.93 14.40 -9.20
N ILE A 337 52.63 13.74 -8.07
CA ILE A 337 51.26 13.41 -7.66
C ILE A 337 50.46 14.68 -7.36
N ALA A 338 51.03 15.66 -6.65
CA ALA A 338 50.36 16.93 -6.36
C ALA A 338 49.98 17.68 -7.65
N ARG A 339 50.91 17.77 -8.61
CA ARG A 339 50.66 18.38 -9.93
C ARG A 339 49.58 17.63 -10.72
N SER A 340 49.63 16.30 -10.73
CA SER A 340 48.63 15.45 -11.38
C SER A 340 47.24 15.65 -10.77
N ARG A 341 47.12 15.63 -9.43
CA ARG A 341 45.86 15.83 -8.71
C ARG A 341 45.30 17.24 -8.90
N ALA A 342 46.13 18.27 -8.85
CA ALA A 342 45.72 19.65 -9.09
C ALA A 342 45.16 19.83 -10.52
N ARG A 343 45.82 19.21 -11.52
CA ARG A 343 45.33 19.21 -12.91
C ARG A 343 43.97 18.52 -13.02
N ARG A 344 43.84 17.30 -12.49
CA ARG A 344 42.56 16.56 -12.51
C ARG A 344 41.44 17.31 -11.78
N ALA A 345 41.74 17.91 -10.62
CA ALA A 345 40.78 18.71 -9.88
C ALA A 345 40.32 19.93 -10.70
N SER A 346 41.27 20.60 -11.38
CA SER A 346 40.96 21.70 -12.29
C SER A 346 40.09 21.28 -13.46
N GLU A 347 40.37 20.11 -14.07
CA GLU A 347 39.60 19.55 -15.18
C GLU A 347 38.16 19.24 -14.73
N VAL A 348 38.00 18.44 -13.67
CA VAL A 348 36.68 18.02 -13.15
C VAL A 348 35.84 19.21 -12.69
N PHE A 349 36.44 20.18 -12.00
CA PHE A 349 35.71 21.39 -11.59
C PHE A 349 35.36 22.26 -12.79
N GLY A 350 36.24 22.37 -13.78
CA GLY A 350 35.95 23.06 -15.04
C GLY A 350 34.82 22.39 -15.83
N GLU A 351 34.76 21.07 -15.87
CA GLU A 351 33.65 20.31 -16.47
C GLU A 351 32.35 20.52 -15.71
N GLY A 352 32.37 20.36 -14.38
CA GLY A 352 31.19 20.59 -13.55
C GLY A 352 30.68 22.04 -13.56
N ALA A 353 31.57 23.02 -13.73
CA ALA A 353 31.20 24.41 -13.93
C ALA A 353 30.48 24.62 -15.27
N ARG A 354 31.02 24.05 -16.35
CA ARG A 354 30.39 24.09 -17.69
C ARG A 354 29.03 23.41 -17.71
N ALA A 355 28.93 22.19 -17.15
CA ALA A 355 27.67 21.45 -17.07
C ALA A 355 26.59 22.23 -16.29
N ARG A 356 26.94 22.92 -15.19
CA ARG A 356 26.01 23.79 -14.47
C ARG A 356 25.54 24.97 -15.32
N VAL A 357 26.43 25.61 -16.08
CA VAL A 357 26.05 26.70 -16.98
C VAL A 357 25.16 26.20 -18.11
N GLU A 358 25.40 24.99 -18.63
CA GLU A 358 24.55 24.34 -19.63
C GLU A 358 23.16 24.03 -19.07
N ALA A 359 23.05 23.42 -17.89
CA ALA A 359 21.78 23.16 -17.21
C ALA A 359 20.99 24.46 -16.95
N LEU A 360 21.68 25.52 -16.51
CA LEU A 360 21.10 26.84 -16.37
C LEU A 360 20.79 27.53 -17.70
N SER A 361 21.31 27.05 -18.83
CA SER A 361 20.94 27.58 -20.15
C SER A 361 19.79 26.78 -20.78
N ALA A 362 19.56 25.54 -20.33
CA ALA A 362 18.43 24.74 -20.74
C ALA A 362 17.11 25.33 -20.24
N ALA A 363 16.05 25.11 -21.03
CA ALA A 363 14.69 25.43 -20.62
C ALA A 363 14.26 24.48 -19.48
N PRO A 364 13.51 24.96 -18.48
CA PRO A 364 12.96 24.08 -17.44
C PRO A 364 12.03 23.04 -18.06
N PRO A 365 11.96 21.82 -17.50
CA PRO A 365 11.00 20.82 -17.95
C PRO A 365 9.59 21.36 -17.79
N VAL A 366 8.70 21.00 -18.73
CA VAL A 366 7.29 21.42 -18.70
C VAL A 366 6.40 20.22 -18.39
N SER A 367 5.32 20.49 -17.68
CA SER A 367 4.24 19.55 -17.39
C SER A 367 3.58 19.11 -18.70
N GLU A 368 3.41 17.80 -18.92
CA GLU A 368 2.96 17.24 -20.21
C GLU A 368 1.59 17.75 -20.65
N LYS A 369 0.62 17.83 -19.73
CA LYS A 369 -0.76 18.21 -20.05
C LYS A 369 -0.97 19.71 -19.96
N LEU A 370 -0.35 20.36 -18.98
CA LEU A 370 -0.63 21.78 -18.70
C LEU A 370 0.30 22.74 -19.43
N GLY A 371 1.43 22.26 -19.97
CA GLY A 371 2.46 23.07 -20.62
C GLY A 371 3.14 24.08 -19.68
N LEU A 372 3.01 23.91 -18.37
CA LEU A 372 3.56 24.81 -17.36
C LEU A 372 4.97 24.37 -16.97
N PRO A 373 5.93 25.29 -16.82
CA PRO A 373 7.30 24.93 -16.43
C PRO A 373 7.36 24.46 -14.98
N LEU A 374 8.14 23.41 -14.69
CA LEU A 374 8.49 22.98 -13.34
C LEU A 374 9.74 23.74 -12.89
N LEU A 375 9.64 24.43 -11.74
CA LEU A 375 10.58 25.46 -11.33
C LEU A 375 11.41 25.09 -10.10
N ALA A 376 11.06 24.03 -9.36
CA ALA A 376 11.73 23.67 -8.11
C ALA A 376 13.19 23.26 -8.34
N GLU A 377 13.45 22.42 -9.35
CA GLU A 377 14.82 21.99 -9.71
C GLU A 377 15.67 23.19 -10.15
N ARG A 378 15.11 24.03 -11.02
CA ARG A 378 15.76 25.25 -11.50
C ARG A 378 16.11 26.21 -10.35
N CYS A 379 15.21 26.35 -9.37
CA CYS A 379 15.48 27.13 -8.16
C CYS A 379 16.65 26.54 -7.35
N GLY A 380 16.71 25.21 -7.23
CA GLY A 380 17.82 24.50 -6.60
C GLY A 380 19.16 24.76 -7.27
N GLU A 381 19.22 24.69 -8.60
CA GLU A 381 20.45 24.95 -9.38
C GLU A 381 20.94 26.39 -9.22
N LEU A 382 20.03 27.36 -9.28
CA LEU A 382 20.36 28.78 -9.09
C LEU A 382 20.89 29.05 -7.68
N LEU A 383 20.25 28.48 -6.65
CA LEU A 383 20.72 28.61 -5.26
C LEU A 383 22.11 27.99 -5.09
N ALA A 384 22.32 26.79 -5.65
CA ALA A 384 23.61 26.12 -5.62
C ALA A 384 24.70 26.94 -6.33
N LEU A 385 24.37 27.59 -7.45
CA LEU A 385 25.30 28.49 -8.13
C LEU A 385 25.67 29.68 -7.26
N VAL A 386 24.70 30.41 -6.69
CA VAL A 386 24.97 31.59 -5.84
C VAL A 386 25.80 31.23 -4.61
N GLN A 387 25.60 30.04 -4.03
CA GLN A 387 26.42 29.54 -2.91
C GLN A 387 27.90 29.36 -3.26
N LEU A 388 28.25 29.20 -4.54
CA LEU A 388 29.64 29.10 -5.00
C LEU A 388 30.31 30.47 -5.15
N ARG A 389 29.56 31.59 -5.12
CA ARG A 389 30.10 32.95 -5.31
C ARG A 389 31.29 33.26 -4.39
N PRO A 390 31.23 33.04 -3.06
CA PRO A 390 32.37 33.33 -2.18
C PRO A 390 33.64 32.53 -2.52
N LEU A 391 33.49 31.35 -3.13
CA LEU A 391 34.62 30.51 -3.54
C LEU A 391 35.26 30.96 -4.85
N CYS A 392 34.53 31.74 -5.66
CA CYS A 392 34.92 32.14 -7.01
C CYS A 392 35.17 33.65 -7.18
N GLU A 393 34.80 34.48 -6.20
CA GLU A 393 35.04 35.93 -6.22
C GLU A 393 36.53 36.29 -6.13
N ALA A 394 37.31 35.55 -5.34
CA ALA A 394 38.74 35.74 -5.28
C ALA A 394 39.39 35.25 -6.59
N ALA A 395 39.93 36.17 -7.38
CA ALA A 395 40.83 35.83 -8.48
C ALA A 395 42.22 35.54 -7.91
N GLY A 396 42.79 34.36 -8.19
CA GLY A 396 44.17 34.06 -7.81
C GLY A 396 44.52 32.59 -8.02
N SER A 397 45.78 32.30 -8.38
CA SER A 397 46.30 31.03 -8.91
C SER A 397 45.88 29.77 -8.14
N SER A 398 44.64 29.35 -8.33
CA SER A 398 44.08 28.15 -7.72
C SER A 398 43.66 27.19 -8.83
N TRP A 399 43.63 25.90 -8.53
CA TRP A 399 43.13 24.89 -9.46
C TRP A 399 41.65 25.13 -9.86
N ARG A 400 40.93 26.03 -9.18
CA ARG A 400 39.53 26.35 -9.47
C ARG A 400 39.36 27.48 -10.49
N ASP A 401 40.41 28.24 -10.79
CA ASP A 401 40.29 29.53 -11.47
C ASP A 401 39.62 29.43 -12.84
N ALA A 402 39.98 28.41 -13.62
CA ALA A 402 39.38 28.17 -14.94
C ALA A 402 37.87 27.92 -14.85
N GLY A 403 37.42 27.11 -13.88
CA GLY A 403 35.98 26.86 -13.66
C GLY A 403 35.27 28.07 -13.06
N CYS A 404 35.89 28.78 -12.12
CA CYS A 404 35.31 29.96 -11.51
C CYS A 404 35.16 31.11 -12.51
N ALA A 405 36.07 31.24 -13.50
CA ALA A 405 35.94 32.21 -14.58
C ALA A 405 34.62 32.02 -15.34
N VAL A 406 34.25 30.77 -15.64
CA VAL A 406 32.99 30.42 -16.32
C VAL A 406 31.76 30.77 -15.45
N LEU A 407 31.84 30.58 -14.13
CA LEU A 407 30.72 30.82 -13.22
C LEU A 407 30.51 32.31 -12.89
N ARG A 408 31.59 33.11 -12.83
CA ARG A 408 31.52 34.54 -12.47
C ARG A 408 30.59 35.34 -13.36
N GLU A 409 30.53 35.00 -14.65
CA GLU A 409 29.64 35.67 -15.62
C GLU A 409 28.15 35.40 -15.35
N ARG A 410 27.80 34.46 -14.46
CA ARG A 410 26.43 34.00 -14.23
C ARG A 410 25.89 34.33 -12.85
N PHE A 411 26.71 34.72 -11.87
CA PHE A 411 26.24 34.96 -10.50
C PHE A 411 25.18 36.05 -10.41
N ASP A 412 25.43 37.22 -11.00
CA ASP A 412 24.48 38.35 -10.92
C ASP A 412 23.16 38.03 -11.64
N ALA A 413 23.23 37.34 -12.79
CA ALA A 413 22.04 36.88 -13.52
C ALA A 413 21.24 35.84 -12.69
N ALA A 414 21.93 34.94 -12.00
CA ALA A 414 21.30 33.94 -11.16
C ALA A 414 20.64 34.54 -9.92
N GLU A 415 21.26 35.53 -9.28
CA GLU A 415 20.67 36.30 -8.19
C GLU A 415 19.45 37.09 -8.65
N ALA A 416 19.51 37.74 -9.81
CA ALA A 416 18.38 38.46 -10.38
C ALA A 416 17.20 37.50 -10.70
N GLU A 417 17.49 36.33 -11.26
CA GLU A 417 16.50 35.29 -11.54
C GLU A 417 15.85 34.78 -10.25
N LEU A 418 16.63 34.51 -9.19
CA LEU A 418 16.10 34.08 -7.88
C LEU A 418 15.24 35.17 -7.23
N ARG A 419 15.70 36.43 -7.28
CA ARG A 419 15.04 37.55 -6.60
C ARG A 419 13.77 38.01 -7.31
N THR A 420 13.72 37.90 -8.64
CA THR A 420 12.64 38.52 -9.43
C THR A 420 12.07 37.62 -10.53
N GLY A 421 12.89 36.85 -11.23
CA GLY A 421 12.47 36.01 -12.36
C GLY A 421 11.57 34.85 -11.93
N LEU A 422 12.07 34.01 -11.02
CA LEU A 422 11.34 32.87 -10.46
C LEU A 422 10.05 33.29 -9.76
N PRO A 423 10.04 34.30 -8.86
CA PRO A 423 8.81 34.82 -8.27
C PRO A 423 7.74 35.19 -9.30
N ARG A 424 8.13 35.87 -10.39
CA ARG A 424 7.19 36.24 -11.47
C ARG A 424 6.65 35.04 -12.22
N LYS A 425 7.51 34.05 -12.53
CA LYS A 425 7.11 32.81 -13.20
C LYS A 425 6.15 31.98 -12.35
N ILE A 426 6.42 31.85 -11.05
CA ILE A 426 5.54 31.18 -10.08
C ILE A 426 4.19 31.90 -10.02
N ALA A 427 4.18 33.23 -9.86
CA ALA A 427 2.93 34.00 -9.83
C ALA A 427 2.09 33.85 -11.10
N ALA A 428 2.73 33.90 -12.28
CA ALA A 428 2.07 33.67 -13.56
C ALA A 428 1.52 32.24 -13.70
N GLY A 429 2.29 31.23 -13.26
CA GLY A 429 1.84 29.85 -13.24
C GLY A 429 0.66 29.61 -12.30
N LEU A 430 0.67 30.22 -11.11
CA LEU A 430 -0.46 30.16 -10.17
C LEU A 430 -1.71 30.83 -10.76
N ALA A 431 -1.57 31.96 -11.47
CA ALA A 431 -2.69 32.58 -12.18
C ALA A 431 -3.27 31.66 -13.25
N ALA A 432 -2.42 31.02 -14.07
CA ALA A 432 -2.86 30.06 -15.07
C ALA A 432 -3.57 28.83 -14.46
N LEU A 433 -3.12 28.33 -13.30
CA LEU A 433 -3.81 27.25 -12.59
C LEU A 433 -5.19 27.68 -12.08
N ARG A 434 -5.34 28.91 -11.59
CA ARG A 434 -6.65 29.48 -11.19
C ARG A 434 -7.61 29.56 -12.37
N GLU A 435 -7.14 30.02 -13.53
CA GLU A 435 -7.95 30.09 -14.75
C GLU A 435 -8.42 28.71 -15.23
N LYS A 436 -7.63 27.66 -14.97
CA LYS A 436 -7.99 26.26 -15.24
C LYS A 436 -8.90 25.62 -14.18
N GLY A 437 -9.38 26.38 -13.19
CA GLY A 437 -10.39 25.91 -12.23
C GLY A 437 -9.83 25.18 -11.00
N MET A 438 -8.52 25.25 -10.74
CA MET A 438 -7.95 24.70 -9.50
C MET A 438 -8.50 25.40 -8.26
N ALA A 439 -8.84 24.62 -7.24
CA ALA A 439 -9.36 25.14 -5.97
C ALA A 439 -8.35 26.09 -5.30
N ALA A 440 -8.83 27.24 -4.83
CA ALA A 440 -8.00 28.28 -4.19
C ALA A 440 -7.13 27.71 -3.06
N ALA A 441 -7.70 26.86 -2.21
CA ALA A 441 -7.01 26.22 -1.09
C ALA A 441 -5.76 25.42 -1.51
N ALA A 442 -5.75 24.84 -2.72
CA ALA A 442 -4.60 24.10 -3.24
C ALA A 442 -3.45 25.02 -3.71
N LEU A 443 -3.75 26.28 -4.01
CA LEU A 443 -2.80 27.27 -4.54
C LEU A 443 -2.32 28.26 -3.45
N ASP A 444 -3.10 28.44 -2.38
CA ASP A 444 -2.80 29.35 -1.29
C ASP A 444 -1.48 29.03 -0.59
N ALA A 445 -1.13 27.74 -0.48
CA ALA A 445 0.13 27.30 0.11
C ALA A 445 1.37 27.75 -0.67
N ALA A 446 1.28 27.86 -2.00
CA ALA A 446 2.35 28.37 -2.85
C ALA A 446 2.39 29.90 -2.81
N GLN A 447 1.22 30.56 -2.85
CA GLN A 447 1.11 32.02 -2.78
C GLN A 447 1.63 32.57 -1.44
N ALA A 448 1.22 31.98 -0.31
CA ALA A 448 1.66 32.43 1.01
C ALA A 448 3.18 32.34 1.20
N ARG A 449 3.83 31.29 0.64
CA ARG A 449 5.29 31.16 0.66
C ARG A 449 5.97 32.21 -0.23
N LEU A 450 5.38 32.50 -1.39
CA LEU A 450 5.87 33.53 -2.28
C LEU A 450 5.80 34.91 -1.63
N ASP A 451 4.68 35.23 -0.98
CA ASP A 451 4.47 36.49 -0.26
C ASP A 451 5.40 36.63 0.96
N ALA A 452 5.75 35.51 1.60
CA ALA A 452 6.74 35.46 2.69
C ALA A 452 8.20 35.54 2.20
N GLY A 453 8.44 35.56 0.88
CA GLY A 453 9.79 35.58 0.30
C GLY A 453 10.52 34.23 0.32
N ASP A 454 9.85 33.13 0.68
CA ASP A 454 10.38 31.77 0.60
C ASP A 454 10.25 31.24 -0.83
N VAL A 455 11.14 31.70 -1.71
CA VAL A 455 11.12 31.35 -3.15
C VAL A 455 11.29 29.84 -3.37
N LYS A 456 12.11 29.17 -2.55
CA LYS A 456 12.35 27.72 -2.68
C LYS A 456 11.10 26.93 -2.29
N GLY A 457 10.51 27.24 -1.14
CA GLY A 457 9.28 26.60 -0.72
C GLY A 457 8.11 26.91 -1.66
N ALA A 458 8.03 28.13 -2.19
CA ALA A 458 7.05 28.51 -3.19
C ALA A 458 7.19 27.70 -4.50
N ALA A 459 8.41 27.52 -5.00
CA ALA A 459 8.66 26.72 -6.20
C ALA A 459 8.26 25.24 -6.02
N ILE A 460 8.56 24.65 -4.86
CA ILE A 460 8.18 23.26 -4.54
C ILE A 460 6.65 23.10 -4.44
N ALA A 461 5.99 24.03 -3.73
CA ALA A 461 4.55 24.02 -3.59
C ALA A 461 3.85 24.25 -4.94
N TYR A 462 4.40 25.12 -5.78
CA TYR A 462 3.93 25.35 -7.15
C TYR A 462 4.07 24.09 -8.02
N ASP A 463 5.23 23.45 -8.08
CA ASP A 463 5.42 22.22 -8.86
C ASP A 463 4.49 21.09 -8.39
N THR A 464 4.22 21.03 -7.09
CA THR A 464 3.26 20.09 -6.50
C THR A 464 1.84 20.41 -6.95
N ALA A 465 1.45 21.68 -6.99
CA ALA A 465 0.15 22.09 -7.51
C ALA A 465 0.00 21.80 -9.02
N VAL A 466 1.06 22.02 -9.81
CA VAL A 466 1.07 21.68 -11.25
C VAL A 466 0.88 20.18 -11.44
N ARG A 467 1.66 19.34 -10.75
CA ARG A 467 1.55 17.87 -10.85
C ARG A 467 0.22 17.34 -10.32
N GLY A 468 -0.28 17.91 -9.23
CA GLY A 468 -1.59 17.59 -8.69
C GLY A 468 -2.71 17.85 -9.69
N ALA A 469 -2.63 18.95 -10.43
CA ALA A 469 -3.57 19.30 -11.49
C ALA A 469 -3.47 18.40 -12.75
N GLU A 470 -2.39 17.63 -12.93
CA GLU A 470 -2.25 16.67 -14.03
C GLU A 470 -2.80 15.27 -13.70
N GLY A 471 -2.85 14.93 -12.41
CA GLY A 471 -3.32 13.65 -11.87
C GLY A 471 -4.81 13.62 -11.50
N THR A 472 -5.49 14.75 -11.60
CA THR A 472 -6.96 14.90 -11.62
C THR A 472 -7.45 15.02 -13.06
#